data_AF-A0A3D4P798-F1
#
_entry.id   AF-A0A3D4P798-F1
#
_cell.length_a   1.000
_cell.length_b   1.000
_cell.length_c   1.000
_cell.angle_alpha   90.00
_cell.angle_beta   90.00
_cell.angle_gamma   90.00
#
_symmetry.space_group_name_H-M   'P 1'
#
loop_
_entity.id
_entity.type
_entity.pdbx_description
1 polymer ?
#
loop_
_entity_poly.entity_id
_entity_poly.type
_entity_poly.pdbx_seq_one_letter_code
_entity_poly.pdbx_strand_id
1 'polypeptide(L)'
;KFGDWIEPDLLMIEPASLRKLEIHDHSVDVLNGRILAGSDVILTRTSDTDPWKMAGIAPEEELKTSEVSSMVTALDGLKIIGVRPKPEGLRGDLRMTGDVTPSRSTQRELNSRGYYLVPSEDRGLELYSNEGELSALTANGVKYVLRFGDLFTGDEFDIEVGSAQTEEEEVEETEEPTKPADESGSKKSRYLFVSVQFDPDAVGAIPTKPVPPTESETEASPEPAEDDAAEAETETEEKTDDKQAAYEAALKQYERDLEEHKTKLEEARKLVDQLNDRFADWYYVIDAASFDRLNKGRADLV
;
A
#
# COMPACT_ATOMS: atom_id res chain seq x y z
N LYS A 1 10.17 -19.90 -19.69
CA LYS A 1 8.79 -19.38 -19.56
C LYS A 1 8.86 -17.93 -19.13
N PHE A 2 7.82 -17.12 -19.33
CA PHE A 2 7.90 -15.70 -19.01
C PHE A 2 8.26 -15.44 -17.53
N GLY A 3 7.73 -16.25 -16.62
CA GLY A 3 8.05 -16.19 -15.20
C GLY A 3 9.53 -16.45 -14.84
N ASP A 4 10.35 -17.01 -15.74
CA ASP A 4 11.74 -17.37 -15.43
C ASP A 4 12.72 -16.19 -15.63
N TRP A 5 12.29 -15.10 -16.29
CA TRP A 5 13.14 -13.94 -16.60
C TRP A 5 12.72 -12.64 -15.91
N ILE A 6 11.58 -12.64 -15.23
CA ILE A 6 11.09 -11.51 -14.44
C ILE A 6 11.42 -11.72 -12.97
N GLU A 7 11.51 -10.63 -12.20
CA GLU A 7 11.63 -10.73 -10.75
C GLU A 7 10.38 -11.42 -10.17
N PRO A 8 10.54 -12.52 -9.41
CA PRO A 8 9.42 -13.27 -8.86
C PRO A 8 8.67 -12.51 -7.76
N ASP A 9 9.36 -11.64 -7.02
CA ASP A 9 8.78 -10.75 -6.03
C ASP A 9 8.70 -9.33 -6.59
N LEU A 10 7.57 -9.03 -7.23
CA LEU A 10 7.38 -7.72 -7.87
C LEU A 10 7.34 -6.59 -6.84
N LEU A 11 6.63 -6.81 -5.73
CA LEU A 11 6.25 -5.78 -4.77
C LEU A 11 7.34 -5.54 -3.71
N MET A 12 8.23 -6.52 -3.47
CA MET A 12 9.27 -6.43 -2.45
C MET A 12 8.67 -6.11 -1.06
N ILE A 13 7.49 -6.65 -0.79
CA ILE A 13 6.78 -6.45 0.47
C ILE A 13 7.29 -7.47 1.46
N GLU A 14 7.77 -7.01 2.61
CA GLU A 14 8.02 -7.91 3.73
C GLU A 14 6.71 -8.09 4.52
N PRO A 15 6.14 -9.32 4.61
CA PRO A 15 4.86 -9.53 5.28
C PRO A 15 4.87 -9.13 6.74
N ALA A 16 6.01 -9.25 7.44
CA ALA A 16 6.16 -8.81 8.83
C ALA A 16 6.05 -7.28 8.98
N SER A 17 6.37 -6.52 7.93
CA SER A 17 6.30 -5.06 7.95
C SER A 17 4.87 -4.53 7.78
N LEU A 18 3.92 -5.31 7.25
CA LEU A 18 2.54 -4.85 7.00
C LEU A 18 1.85 -4.40 8.30
N ARG A 19 1.17 -3.26 8.27
CA ARG A 19 0.44 -2.67 9.41
C ARG A 19 -1.01 -2.39 9.11
N LYS A 20 -1.34 -2.04 7.86
CA LYS A 20 -2.71 -1.75 7.45
C LYS A 20 -2.97 -2.28 6.05
N LEU A 21 -4.13 -2.90 5.86
CA LEU A 21 -4.68 -3.27 4.56
C LEU A 21 -6.03 -2.58 4.41
N GLU A 22 -6.25 -1.88 3.30
CA GLU A 22 -7.53 -1.25 2.96
C GLU A 22 -8.02 -1.81 1.64
N ILE A 23 -9.20 -2.42 1.64
CA ILE A 23 -9.84 -2.93 0.43
C ILE A 23 -11.00 -1.99 0.14
N HIS A 24 -10.92 -1.30 -0.99
CA HIS A 24 -11.91 -0.35 -1.43
C HIS A 24 -12.68 -0.96 -2.60
N ASP A 25 -13.86 -1.50 -2.31
CA ASP A 25 -14.80 -1.87 -3.36
C ASP A 25 -15.36 -0.58 -3.96
N HIS A 26 -15.07 -0.35 -5.23
CA HIS A 26 -15.62 0.77 -5.98
C HIS A 26 -15.63 0.44 -7.46
N SER A 27 -16.52 1.11 -8.18
CA SER A 27 -16.59 1.06 -9.64
C SER A 27 -16.64 2.45 -10.23
N VAL A 28 -16.45 2.56 -11.54
CA VAL A 28 -16.51 3.85 -12.23
C VAL A 28 -17.82 3.94 -13.02
N ASP A 29 -18.63 4.94 -12.71
CA ASP A 29 -19.73 5.35 -13.58
C ASP A 29 -19.15 6.08 -14.79
N VAL A 30 -18.92 5.32 -15.85
CA VAL A 30 -18.35 5.79 -17.11
C VAL A 30 -19.22 6.84 -17.78
N LEU A 31 -20.55 6.75 -17.62
CA LEU A 31 -21.49 7.67 -18.26
C LEU A 31 -21.44 9.05 -17.62
N ASN A 32 -21.31 9.10 -16.29
CA ASN A 32 -21.32 10.34 -15.53
C ASN A 32 -19.92 10.81 -15.09
N GLY A 33 -18.88 10.01 -15.33
CA GLY A 33 -17.49 10.31 -14.99
C GLY A 33 -17.26 10.42 -13.48
N ARG A 34 -17.88 9.52 -12.69
CA ARG A 34 -17.79 9.54 -11.21
C ARG A 34 -17.46 8.17 -10.67
N ILE A 35 -16.87 8.14 -9.48
CA ILE A 35 -16.61 6.89 -8.75
C ILE A 35 -17.84 6.55 -7.92
N LEU A 36 -18.31 5.32 -8.05
CA LEU A 36 -19.34 4.74 -7.22
C LEU A 36 -18.66 3.99 -6.08
N ALA A 37 -18.63 4.62 -4.90
CA ALA A 37 -18.11 3.99 -3.70
C ALA A 37 -19.00 2.79 -3.30
N GLY A 38 -18.36 1.64 -3.09
CA GLY A 38 -18.94 0.44 -2.52
C GLY A 38 -18.61 0.32 -1.04
N SER A 39 -18.23 -0.89 -0.61
CA SER A 39 -17.84 -1.16 0.79
C SER A 39 -16.33 -1.07 1.00
N ASP A 40 -15.93 -0.50 2.13
CA ASP A 40 -14.54 -0.49 2.57
C ASP A 40 -14.30 -1.53 3.67
N VAL A 41 -13.19 -2.25 3.55
CA VAL A 41 -12.64 -3.11 4.61
C VAL A 41 -11.30 -2.54 5.04
N ILE A 42 -11.16 -2.29 6.35
CA ILE A 42 -9.90 -1.80 6.92
C ILE A 42 -9.41 -2.81 7.96
N LEU A 43 -8.25 -3.41 7.69
CA LEU A 43 -7.55 -4.31 8.58
C LEU A 43 -6.31 -3.64 9.14
N THR A 44 -6.07 -3.75 10.45
CA THR A 44 -4.90 -3.17 11.12
C THR A 44 -4.27 -4.14 12.11
N ARG A 45 -2.96 -3.97 12.32
CA ARG A 45 -2.21 -4.56 13.43
C ARG A 45 -1.06 -3.65 13.84
N THR A 46 -0.63 -3.75 15.10
CA THR A 46 0.39 -2.85 15.65
C THR A 46 1.82 -3.35 15.38
N SER A 47 2.04 -4.66 15.46
CA SER A 47 3.31 -5.32 15.16
C SER A 47 3.12 -6.55 14.26
N ASP A 48 4.22 -7.19 13.90
CA ASP A 48 4.26 -8.45 13.14
C ASP A 48 3.67 -9.64 13.92
N THR A 49 3.73 -9.59 15.26
CA THR A 49 3.21 -10.63 16.16
C THR A 49 1.77 -10.39 16.63
N ASP A 50 1.25 -9.17 16.47
CA ASP A 50 -0.10 -8.84 16.88
C ASP A 50 -1.15 -9.40 15.91
N PRO A 51 -2.31 -9.85 16.43
CA PRO A 51 -3.40 -10.29 15.58
C PRO A 51 -3.97 -9.12 14.78
N TRP A 52 -4.40 -9.41 13.55
CA TRP A 52 -5.16 -8.47 12.74
C TRP A 52 -6.50 -8.16 13.39
N LYS A 53 -6.93 -6.90 13.24
CA LYS A 53 -8.23 -6.39 13.66
C LYS A 53 -8.90 -5.75 12.45
N MET A 54 -10.22 -5.85 12.37
CA MET A 54 -10.99 -5.17 11.33
C MET A 54 -11.84 -4.05 11.95
N ALA A 55 -11.85 -2.90 11.30
CA ALA A 55 -12.71 -1.79 11.72
C ALA A 55 -14.19 -2.12 11.48
N GLY A 56 -15.06 -1.75 12.42
CA GLY A 56 -16.51 -1.89 12.27
C GLY A 56 -17.05 -3.31 12.38
N ILE A 57 -16.34 -4.26 13.02
CA ILE A 57 -16.88 -5.58 13.38
C ILE A 57 -17.99 -5.46 14.43
N ALA A 58 -19.10 -6.19 14.26
CA ALA A 58 -20.14 -6.27 15.27
C ALA A 58 -19.71 -7.16 16.45
N PRO A 59 -20.22 -6.98 17.67
CA PRO A 59 -19.81 -7.78 18.85
C PRO A 59 -19.96 -9.30 18.70
N GLU A 60 -20.88 -9.74 17.84
CA GLU A 60 -21.18 -11.14 17.53
C GLU A 60 -20.37 -11.74 16.37
N GLU A 61 -19.62 -10.92 15.63
CA GLU A 61 -18.82 -11.32 14.48
C GLU A 61 -17.35 -11.49 14.88
N GLU A 62 -16.70 -12.53 14.36
CA GLU A 62 -15.27 -12.78 14.58
C GLU A 62 -14.51 -12.73 13.27
N LEU A 63 -13.35 -12.07 13.27
CA LEU A 63 -12.48 -12.01 12.10
C LEU A 63 -11.95 -13.40 11.77
N LYS A 64 -12.18 -13.84 10.54
CA LYS A 64 -11.60 -15.05 9.96
C LYS A 64 -10.11 -14.84 9.68
N THR A 65 -9.29 -15.08 10.70
CA THR A 65 -7.84 -14.87 10.65
C THR A 65 -7.15 -15.67 9.54
N SER A 66 -7.68 -16.85 9.18
CA SER A 66 -7.18 -17.65 8.06
C SER A 66 -7.30 -16.94 6.71
N GLU A 67 -8.39 -16.20 6.48
CA GLU A 67 -8.60 -15.44 5.24
C GLU A 67 -7.65 -14.25 5.18
N VAL A 68 -7.42 -13.56 6.30
CA VAL A 68 -6.45 -12.47 6.38
C VAL A 68 -5.02 -12.99 6.14
N SER A 69 -4.64 -14.13 6.74
CA SER A 69 -3.35 -14.75 6.48
C SER A 69 -3.19 -15.17 5.01
N SER A 70 -4.23 -15.74 4.41
CA SER A 70 -4.26 -16.09 2.98
C SER A 70 -4.04 -14.87 2.09
N MET A 71 -4.67 -13.74 2.43
CA MET A 71 -4.51 -12.47 1.72
C MET A 71 -3.10 -11.91 1.85
N VAL A 72 -2.52 -11.92 3.05
CA VAL A 72 -1.12 -11.49 3.29
C VAL A 72 -0.15 -12.36 2.49
N THR A 73 -0.34 -13.67 2.47
CA THR A 73 0.47 -14.59 1.65
C THR A 73 0.27 -14.38 0.15
N ALA A 74 -0.95 -14.05 -0.30
CA ALA A 74 -1.21 -13.74 -1.69
C ALA A 74 -0.56 -12.43 -2.14
N LEU A 75 -0.44 -11.45 -1.23
CA LEU A 75 0.22 -10.17 -1.50
C LEU A 75 1.74 -10.33 -1.63
N ASP A 76 2.36 -11.09 -0.72
CA ASP A 76 3.77 -11.47 -0.75
C ASP A 76 4.14 -12.28 -1.99
N GLY A 77 3.34 -13.30 -2.27
CA GLY A 77 3.55 -14.23 -3.39
C GLY A 77 2.84 -13.83 -4.68
N LEU A 78 2.59 -12.53 -4.90
CA LEU A 78 1.81 -12.08 -6.06
C LEU A 78 2.55 -12.37 -7.36
N LYS A 79 2.02 -13.32 -8.13
CA LYS A 79 2.63 -13.75 -9.39
C LYS A 79 2.15 -12.92 -10.57
N ILE A 80 3.11 -12.40 -11.32
CA ILE A 80 2.86 -11.72 -12.58
C ILE A 80 2.96 -12.72 -13.72
N ILE A 81 1.91 -12.79 -14.52
CA ILE A 81 1.81 -13.67 -15.68
C ILE A 81 1.86 -12.91 -17.01
N GLY A 82 1.91 -11.57 -16.96
CA GLY A 82 2.09 -10.72 -18.13
C GLY A 82 2.48 -9.29 -17.76
N VAL A 83 3.19 -8.62 -18.66
CA VAL A 83 3.67 -7.23 -18.49
C VAL A 83 3.36 -6.45 -19.76
N ARG A 84 2.98 -5.18 -19.61
CA ARG A 84 2.61 -4.30 -20.72
C ARG A 84 3.09 -2.86 -20.45
N PRO A 85 3.51 -2.11 -21.48
CA PRO A 85 4.00 -0.76 -21.29
C PRO A 85 2.85 0.18 -20.90
N LYS A 86 3.06 1.05 -19.91
CA LYS A 86 2.09 2.11 -19.60
C LYS A 86 1.94 3.05 -20.78
N PRO A 87 0.74 3.61 -21.00
CA PRO A 87 0.56 4.64 -22.01
C PRO A 87 1.42 5.88 -21.73
N GLU A 88 1.87 6.54 -22.78
CA GLU A 88 2.66 7.77 -22.66
C GLU A 88 1.94 8.82 -21.80
N GLY A 89 2.67 9.45 -20.90
CA GLY A 89 2.16 10.46 -19.98
C GLY A 89 1.57 9.93 -18.69
N LEU A 90 1.31 8.63 -18.56
CA LEU A 90 0.89 8.01 -17.31
C LEU A 90 2.12 7.70 -16.47
N ARG A 91 2.30 8.43 -15.37
CA ARG A 91 3.47 8.32 -14.50
C ARG A 91 3.37 7.12 -13.52
N GLY A 92 4.44 6.87 -12.77
CA GLY A 92 4.49 5.83 -11.73
C GLY A 92 3.41 5.98 -10.64
N ASP A 93 3.03 7.22 -10.34
CA ASP A 93 1.94 7.58 -9.41
C ASP A 93 0.54 7.48 -10.05
N LEU A 94 0.45 6.98 -11.29
CA LEU A 94 -0.79 6.80 -12.07
C LEU A 94 -1.55 8.10 -12.35
N ARG A 95 -0.81 9.20 -12.40
CA ARG A 95 -1.32 10.52 -12.78
C ARG A 95 -0.73 10.98 -14.09
N MET A 96 -1.53 11.69 -14.86
CA MET A 96 -1.11 12.44 -16.04
C MET A 96 -1.15 13.93 -15.71
N THR A 97 -0.06 14.65 -16.04
CA THR A 97 -0.02 16.10 -15.89
C THR A 97 -0.94 16.77 -16.90
N GLY A 98 -1.48 17.94 -16.57
CA GLY A 98 -2.42 18.66 -17.45
C GLY A 98 -1.86 19.06 -18.83
N ASP A 99 -0.53 18.99 -19.00
CA ASP A 99 0.14 19.25 -20.28
C ASP A 99 0.08 18.05 -21.24
N VAL A 100 -0.27 16.86 -20.76
CA VAL A 100 -0.39 15.64 -21.56
C VAL A 100 -1.85 15.24 -21.66
N THR A 101 -2.40 15.34 -22.87
CA THR A 101 -3.75 14.85 -23.15
C THR A 101 -3.67 13.41 -23.66
N PRO A 102 -4.32 12.43 -23.00
CA PRO A 102 -4.34 11.05 -23.49
C PRO A 102 -5.01 11.00 -24.86
N SER A 103 -4.44 10.21 -25.77
CA SER A 103 -5.04 9.97 -27.07
C SER A 103 -6.37 9.22 -26.94
N ARG A 104 -7.27 9.35 -27.93
CA ARG A 104 -8.54 8.60 -27.94
C ARG A 104 -8.33 7.09 -27.95
N SER A 105 -7.26 6.59 -28.59
CA SER A 105 -6.92 5.17 -28.59
C SER A 105 -6.44 4.73 -27.21
N THR A 106 -5.56 5.49 -26.57
CA THR A 106 -5.12 5.24 -25.17
C THR A 106 -6.31 5.16 -24.22
N GLN A 107 -7.24 6.10 -24.31
CA GLN A 107 -8.41 6.11 -23.45
C GLN A 107 -9.33 4.90 -23.71
N ARG A 108 -9.55 4.54 -24.98
CA ARG A 108 -10.33 3.36 -25.34
C ARG A 108 -9.68 2.07 -24.84
N GLU A 109 -8.36 1.98 -24.96
CA GLU A 109 -7.56 0.84 -24.51
C GLU A 109 -7.64 0.68 -22.98
N LEU A 110 -7.42 1.76 -22.21
CA LEU A 110 -7.57 1.72 -20.76
C LEU A 110 -8.99 1.34 -20.34
N ASN A 111 -10.01 1.95 -20.95
CA ASN A 111 -11.41 1.66 -20.65
C ASN A 111 -11.75 0.19 -20.94
N SER A 112 -11.23 -0.38 -22.03
CA SER A 112 -11.44 -1.79 -22.39
C SER A 112 -10.79 -2.79 -21.41
N ARG A 113 -9.95 -2.29 -20.50
CA ARG A 113 -9.28 -3.04 -19.46
C ARG A 113 -9.79 -2.70 -18.06
N GLY A 114 -10.88 -1.94 -17.96
CA GLY A 114 -11.47 -1.53 -16.68
C GLY A 114 -10.77 -0.36 -16.00
N TYR A 115 -10.02 0.48 -16.73
CA TYR A 115 -9.36 1.66 -16.18
C TYR A 115 -9.87 2.95 -16.81
N TYR A 116 -10.08 3.96 -15.98
CA TYR A 116 -10.69 5.22 -16.39
C TYR A 116 -9.86 6.39 -15.89
N LEU A 117 -9.55 7.32 -16.80
CA LEU A 117 -8.89 8.58 -16.46
C LEU A 117 -9.95 9.60 -16.04
N VAL A 118 -9.90 10.01 -14.77
CA VAL A 118 -10.83 10.95 -14.16
C VAL A 118 -10.11 12.28 -13.88
N PRO A 119 -10.73 13.45 -14.16
CA PRO A 119 -10.15 14.74 -13.81
C PRO A 119 -9.92 14.86 -12.30
N SER A 120 -8.70 15.26 -11.93
CA SER A 120 -8.31 15.57 -10.55
C SER A 120 -8.37 17.08 -10.30
N GLU A 121 -8.38 17.49 -9.02
CA GLU A 121 -8.47 18.89 -8.60
C GLU A 121 -7.33 19.75 -9.17
N ASP A 122 -6.15 19.14 -9.36
CA ASP A 122 -4.94 19.80 -9.87
C ASP A 122 -4.92 20.01 -11.39
N ARG A 123 -6.07 19.87 -12.07
CA ARG A 123 -6.20 19.93 -13.54
C ARG A 123 -5.43 18.84 -14.29
N GLY A 124 -4.97 17.81 -13.58
CA GLY A 124 -4.44 16.57 -14.15
C GLY A 124 -5.52 15.50 -14.32
N LEU A 125 -5.12 14.33 -14.82
CA LEU A 125 -5.96 13.13 -14.86
C LEU A 125 -5.39 12.06 -13.93
N GLU A 126 -6.25 11.39 -13.19
CA GLU A 126 -5.89 10.27 -12.31
C GLU A 126 -6.58 8.99 -12.80
N LEU A 127 -5.85 7.88 -12.80
CA LEU A 127 -6.36 6.59 -13.21
C LEU A 127 -7.08 5.88 -12.07
N TYR A 128 -8.34 5.52 -12.30
CA TYR A 128 -9.17 4.71 -11.41
C TYR A 128 -9.45 3.34 -12.02
N SER A 129 -9.60 2.34 -11.16
CA SER A 129 -10.01 0.99 -11.51
C SER A 129 -11.53 0.81 -11.38
N ASN A 130 -12.08 -0.09 -12.19
CA ASN A 130 -13.49 -0.47 -12.10
C ASN A 130 -13.77 -1.60 -11.08
N GLU A 131 -12.75 -2.38 -10.74
CA GLU A 131 -12.86 -3.58 -9.90
C GLU A 131 -12.23 -3.35 -8.51
N GLY A 132 -12.28 -2.11 -8.03
CA GLY A 132 -11.75 -1.72 -6.72
C GLY A 132 -10.23 -1.57 -6.66
N GLU A 133 -9.73 -1.34 -5.45
CA GLU A 133 -8.30 -1.27 -5.15
C GLU A 133 -7.96 -1.85 -3.77
N LEU A 134 -6.75 -2.41 -3.65
CA LEU A 134 -6.16 -2.82 -2.39
C LEU A 134 -4.98 -1.90 -2.05
N SER A 135 -5.02 -1.31 -0.87
CA SER A 135 -3.94 -0.54 -0.29
C SER A 135 -3.25 -1.36 0.80
N ALA A 136 -1.92 -1.39 0.80
CA ALA A 136 -1.12 -2.09 1.80
C ALA A 136 -0.02 -1.17 2.34
N LEU A 137 -0.11 -0.84 3.63
CA LEU A 137 0.80 0.06 4.32
C LEU A 137 1.75 -0.72 5.23
N THR A 138 3.03 -0.41 5.13
CA THR A 138 4.10 -1.01 5.93
C THR A 138 4.53 -0.12 7.11
N ALA A 139 5.23 -0.70 8.07
CA ALA A 139 5.73 -0.02 9.28
C ALA A 139 6.79 1.06 8.99
N ASN A 140 7.44 1.00 7.83
CA ASN A 140 8.37 2.01 7.35
C ASN A 140 7.69 3.06 6.46
N GLY A 141 6.35 3.08 6.40
CA GLY A 141 5.61 4.14 5.69
C GLY A 141 5.58 4.01 4.17
N VAL A 142 5.76 2.80 3.65
CA VAL A 142 5.55 2.51 2.23
C VAL A 142 4.11 2.03 2.05
N LYS A 143 3.32 2.78 1.29
CA LYS A 143 1.94 2.42 0.94
C LYS A 143 1.88 1.96 -0.50
N TYR A 144 1.64 0.67 -0.70
CA TYR A 144 1.37 0.09 -2.01
C TYR A 144 -0.12 0.26 -2.33
N VAL A 145 -0.43 0.66 -3.56
CA VAL A 145 -1.81 0.75 -4.05
C VAL A 145 -1.91 -0.08 -5.33
N LEU A 146 -2.68 -1.17 -5.24
CA LEU A 146 -2.97 -2.13 -6.29
C LEU A 146 -4.37 -1.85 -6.85
N ARG A 147 -4.44 -1.42 -8.10
CA ARG A 147 -5.69 -1.09 -8.81
C ARG A 147 -6.02 -2.20 -9.79
N PHE A 148 -7.19 -2.81 -9.64
CA PHE A 148 -7.57 -4.00 -10.39
C PHE A 148 -8.44 -3.66 -11.60
N GLY A 149 -8.09 -4.20 -12.76
CA GLY A 149 -8.84 -4.05 -13.99
C GLY A 149 -9.77 -5.22 -14.27
N ASP A 150 -10.38 -5.16 -15.44
CA ASP A 150 -11.38 -6.13 -15.88
C ASP A 150 -10.79 -7.54 -16.04
N LEU A 151 -11.67 -8.53 -15.84
CA LEU A 151 -11.40 -9.93 -16.13
C LEU A 151 -11.33 -10.15 -17.64
N PHE A 152 -10.29 -10.82 -18.09
CA PHE A 152 -10.21 -11.32 -19.45
C PHE A 152 -9.76 -12.78 -19.48
N THR A 153 -10.02 -13.43 -20.60
CA THR A 153 -9.65 -14.83 -20.84
C THR A 153 -8.83 -14.88 -22.11
N GLY A 154 -7.68 -15.55 -22.06
CA GLY A 154 -6.79 -15.71 -23.20
C GLY A 154 -5.97 -16.98 -23.07
N ASP A 155 -5.28 -17.35 -24.15
CA ASP A 155 -4.25 -18.38 -24.06
C ASP A 155 -2.99 -17.86 -23.34
N GLU A 156 -2.02 -18.72 -23.08
CA GLU A 156 -0.80 -18.33 -22.35
C GLU A 156 0.02 -17.27 -23.10
N PHE A 157 -0.02 -17.24 -24.44
CA PHE A 157 0.69 -16.25 -25.24
C PHE A 157 -0.02 -14.89 -25.19
N ASP A 158 -1.35 -14.87 -25.32
CA ASP A 158 -2.18 -13.67 -25.17
C ASP A 158 -2.00 -13.02 -23.80
N ILE A 159 -1.86 -13.83 -22.76
CA ILE A 159 -1.66 -13.37 -21.39
C ILE A 159 -0.24 -12.84 -21.19
N GLU A 160 0.79 -13.55 -21.65
CA GLU A 160 2.19 -13.14 -21.46
C GLU A 160 2.54 -11.89 -22.28
N VAL A 161 2.21 -11.87 -23.57
CA VAL A 161 2.69 -10.85 -24.53
C VAL A 161 1.59 -9.85 -24.91
N GLY A 162 0.34 -10.29 -24.90
CA GLY A 162 -0.80 -9.47 -25.34
C GLY A 162 -1.10 -9.76 -26.79
N SER A 163 -2.35 -10.06 -27.09
CA SER A 163 -2.82 -10.11 -28.46
C SER A 163 -2.68 -8.70 -29.03
N ALA A 164 -1.79 -8.51 -30.00
CA ALA A 164 -1.86 -7.33 -30.85
C ALA A 164 -3.25 -7.35 -31.49
N GLN A 165 -4.10 -6.37 -31.18
CA GLN A 165 -5.29 -6.13 -31.97
C GLN A 165 -4.81 -5.75 -33.37
N THR A 166 -4.69 -6.73 -34.25
CA THR A 166 -4.78 -6.48 -35.68
C THR A 166 -6.21 -6.02 -35.91
N GLU A 167 -6.33 -4.80 -36.40
CA GLU A 167 -7.57 -4.18 -36.85
C GLU A 167 -8.32 -5.13 -37.81
N GLU A 168 -9.65 -5.13 -37.68
CA GLU A 168 -10.69 -5.57 -38.63
C GLU A 168 -10.20 -6.23 -39.94
N GLU A 169 -10.38 -7.55 -40.06
CA GLU A 169 -10.71 -8.18 -41.35
C GLU A 169 -12.03 -8.93 -41.19
N GLU A 170 -13.04 -8.51 -41.96
CA GLU A 170 -14.27 -9.26 -42.23
C GLU A 170 -13.89 -10.69 -42.66
N VAL A 171 -14.42 -11.69 -41.95
CA VAL A 171 -14.40 -13.08 -42.43
C VAL A 171 -15.84 -13.44 -42.77
N GLU A 172 -16.10 -13.55 -44.08
CA GLU A 172 -17.33 -14.09 -44.64
C GLU A 172 -17.67 -15.47 -44.04
N GLU A 173 -18.96 -15.69 -43.79
CA GLU A 173 -19.55 -16.98 -43.47
C GLU A 173 -19.13 -18.07 -44.47
N THR A 174 -18.51 -19.13 -43.96
CA THR A 174 -18.72 -20.48 -44.50
C THR A 174 -18.79 -21.49 -43.37
N GLU A 175 -19.93 -22.17 -43.26
CA GLU A 175 -20.27 -23.13 -42.22
C GLU A 175 -19.51 -24.47 -42.34
N GLU A 176 -18.89 -24.86 -41.22
CA GLU A 176 -18.85 -26.21 -40.58
C GLU A 176 -18.14 -27.42 -41.27
N PRO A 177 -17.75 -28.50 -40.53
CA PRO A 177 -17.98 -28.80 -39.10
C PRO A 177 -16.76 -29.26 -38.25
N THR A 178 -16.91 -29.10 -36.93
CA THR A 178 -16.37 -29.92 -35.81
C THR A 178 -14.85 -30.11 -35.64
N LYS A 179 -14.30 -29.37 -34.67
CA LYS A 179 -13.30 -29.89 -33.72
C LYS A 179 -13.83 -29.62 -32.30
N PRO A 180 -13.72 -30.58 -31.36
CA PRO A 180 -14.17 -30.35 -30.00
C PRO A 180 -13.35 -29.22 -29.40
N ALA A 181 -14.03 -28.25 -28.79
CA ALA A 181 -13.42 -27.26 -27.92
C ALA A 181 -12.72 -28.02 -26.78
N ASP A 182 -11.39 -27.98 -26.78
CA ASP A 182 -10.61 -28.38 -25.62
C ASP A 182 -10.71 -27.22 -24.62
N GLU A 183 -11.57 -27.33 -23.62
CA GLU A 183 -11.72 -26.40 -22.48
C GLU A 183 -10.46 -26.29 -21.59
N SER A 184 -9.29 -26.75 -22.05
CA SER A 184 -8.07 -26.87 -21.25
C SER A 184 -7.01 -25.78 -21.51
N GLY A 185 -7.25 -24.83 -22.43
CA GLY A 185 -6.22 -23.85 -22.85
C GLY A 185 -6.39 -22.41 -22.33
N SER A 186 -7.62 -22.00 -22.00
CA SER A 186 -7.93 -20.60 -21.70
C SER A 186 -7.84 -20.31 -20.20
N LYS A 187 -6.94 -19.41 -19.79
CA LYS A 187 -6.75 -19.01 -18.39
C LYS A 187 -7.47 -17.69 -18.12
N LYS A 188 -8.05 -17.56 -16.93
CA LYS A 188 -8.69 -16.33 -16.44
C LYS A 188 -7.67 -15.42 -15.77
N SER A 189 -7.61 -14.17 -16.21
CA SER A 189 -6.59 -13.21 -15.81
C SER A 189 -7.18 -11.82 -15.63
N ARG A 190 -6.49 -10.97 -14.87
CA ARG A 190 -6.88 -9.58 -14.63
C ARG A 190 -5.70 -8.66 -14.81
N TYR A 191 -5.98 -7.44 -15.27
CA TYR A 191 -4.99 -6.38 -15.32
C TYR A 191 -4.75 -5.81 -13.92
N LEU A 192 -3.53 -5.31 -13.68
CA LEU A 192 -3.13 -4.70 -12.42
C LEU A 192 -2.23 -3.48 -12.68
N PHE A 193 -2.60 -2.33 -12.12
CA PHE A 193 -1.67 -1.21 -11.93
C PHE A 193 -1.19 -1.16 -10.49
N VAL A 194 0.10 -0.86 -10.32
CA VAL A 194 0.73 -0.67 -9.01
C VAL A 194 1.30 0.73 -8.93
N SER A 195 1.10 1.37 -7.79
CA SER A 195 1.75 2.64 -7.42
C SER A 195 2.17 2.60 -5.96
N VAL A 196 3.18 3.38 -5.62
CA VAL A 196 3.69 3.44 -4.25
C VAL A 196 3.70 4.89 -3.76
N GLN A 197 3.25 5.07 -2.53
CA GLN A 197 3.17 6.36 -1.86
C GLN A 197 3.92 6.29 -0.53
N PHE A 198 4.45 7.43 -0.11
CA PHE A 198 5.08 7.56 1.20
C PHE A 198 4.08 8.12 2.22
N ASP A 199 3.89 7.40 3.32
CA ASP A 199 3.09 7.79 4.47
C ASP A 199 4.00 8.02 5.70
N PRO A 200 4.33 9.29 6.02
CA PRO A 200 5.24 9.59 7.13
C PRO A 200 4.66 9.24 8.51
N ASP A 201 3.33 9.21 8.65
CA ASP A 201 2.69 8.97 9.94
C ASP A 201 2.84 7.51 10.38
N ALA A 202 3.05 6.61 9.41
CA ALA A 202 3.30 5.20 9.65
C ALA A 202 4.72 4.89 10.16
N VAL A 203 5.68 5.80 9.99
CA VAL A 203 7.09 5.64 10.42
C VAL A 203 7.25 5.80 11.95
N GLY A 204 6.16 6.09 12.65
CA GLY A 204 6.11 6.29 14.09
C GLY A 204 6.19 7.77 14.46
N ALA A 205 5.78 8.08 15.69
CA ALA A 205 5.76 9.45 16.19
C ALA A 205 7.19 10.03 16.27
N ILE A 206 7.32 11.31 15.92
CA ILE A 206 8.57 12.05 16.10
C ILE A 206 8.90 12.06 17.60
N PRO A 207 10.12 11.66 18.01
CA PRO A 207 10.52 11.71 19.41
C PRO A 207 10.31 13.10 20.01
N THR A 208 9.87 13.16 21.27
CA THR A 208 9.65 14.44 21.97
C THR A 208 10.88 14.81 22.78
N LYS A 209 11.38 16.03 22.61
CA LYS A 209 12.53 16.52 23.38
C LYS A 209 12.20 16.55 24.88
N PRO A 210 13.03 15.98 25.77
CA PRO A 210 12.80 16.05 27.21
C PRO A 210 12.87 17.50 27.70
N VAL A 211 12.10 17.81 28.74
CA VAL A 211 12.08 19.13 29.37
C VAL A 211 13.14 19.16 30.48
N PRO A 212 13.97 20.22 30.56
CA PRO A 212 14.95 20.34 31.63
C PRO A 212 14.27 20.45 33.00
N PRO A 213 14.82 19.83 34.06
CA PRO A 213 14.31 20.01 35.41
C PRO A 213 14.40 21.49 35.78
N THR A 214 13.27 22.10 36.15
CA THR A 214 13.23 23.50 36.57
C THR A 214 13.55 23.57 38.07
N GLU A 215 14.40 24.49 38.50
CA GLU A 215 14.85 24.66 39.90
C GLU A 215 13.68 24.86 40.91
N SER A 216 12.48 25.21 40.42
CA SER A 216 11.32 25.60 41.25
C SER A 216 10.53 24.46 41.90
N GLU A 217 10.78 23.18 41.56
CA GLU A 217 10.11 22.05 42.25
C GLU A 217 10.79 21.66 43.57
N THR A 218 11.93 22.28 43.91
CA THR A 218 12.73 21.92 45.10
C THR A 218 12.39 22.77 46.33
N GLU A 219 11.62 23.86 46.21
CA GLU A 219 11.34 24.78 47.34
C GLU A 219 10.20 24.37 48.27
N ALA A 220 9.49 23.26 48.02
CA ALA A 220 8.36 22.83 48.86
C ALA A 220 8.75 21.71 49.84
N SER A 221 9.75 21.93 50.70
CA SER A 221 9.96 21.13 51.91
C SER A 221 10.32 22.05 53.08
N PRO A 222 9.67 21.92 54.26
CA PRO A 222 9.78 22.90 55.35
C PRO A 222 11.16 22.87 56.02
N GLU A 223 11.64 24.05 56.44
CA GLU A 223 12.89 24.25 57.21
C GLU A 223 13.09 23.18 58.30
N PRO A 224 14.18 22.39 58.28
CA PRO A 224 14.61 21.59 59.41
C PRO A 224 15.49 22.40 60.37
N ALA A 225 15.44 22.03 61.65
CA ALA A 225 16.17 22.66 62.74
C ALA A 225 17.71 22.46 62.62
N GLU A 226 18.47 23.42 63.14
CA GLU A 226 19.91 23.69 62.93
C GLU A 226 20.93 22.56 63.27
N ASP A 227 20.51 21.38 63.73
CA ASP A 227 21.44 20.25 64.02
C ASP A 227 21.47 19.17 62.90
N ASP A 228 20.66 19.31 61.84
CA ASP A 228 20.48 18.31 60.76
C ASP A 228 20.72 18.89 59.34
N ALA A 229 21.25 20.12 59.27
CA ALA A 229 21.37 20.89 58.03
C ALA A 229 22.39 20.29 57.04
N ALA A 230 23.44 19.63 57.53
CA ALA A 230 24.47 19.05 56.68
C ALA A 230 24.00 17.78 55.94
N GLU A 231 23.17 16.94 56.57
CA GLU A 231 22.58 15.76 55.90
C GLU A 231 21.49 16.17 54.89
N ALA A 232 20.69 17.19 55.23
CA ALA A 232 19.65 17.72 54.34
C ALA A 232 20.21 18.44 53.09
N GLU A 233 21.32 19.18 53.21
CA GLU A 233 22.01 19.80 52.06
C GLU A 233 22.59 18.72 51.12
N THR A 234 23.23 17.68 51.66
CA THR A 234 23.77 16.58 50.84
C THR A 234 22.69 15.76 50.13
N GLU A 235 21.54 15.51 50.77
CA GLU A 235 20.42 14.76 50.15
C GLU A 235 19.68 15.59 49.07
N THR A 236 19.73 16.92 49.17
CA THR A 236 19.13 17.83 48.18
C THR A 236 20.04 17.98 46.96
N GLU A 237 21.37 18.08 47.17
CA GLU A 237 22.37 18.07 46.09
C GLU A 237 22.37 16.74 45.32
N GLU A 238 22.35 15.59 46.00
CA GLU A 238 22.26 14.26 45.35
C GLU A 238 20.98 14.14 44.49
N LYS A 239 19.82 14.59 44.99
CA LYS A 239 18.56 14.57 44.22
C LYS A 239 18.57 15.50 43.00
N THR A 240 19.30 16.61 43.04
CA THR A 240 19.46 17.49 41.87
C THR A 240 20.42 16.92 40.83
N ASP A 241 21.51 16.29 41.26
CA ASP A 241 22.48 15.64 40.37
C ASP A 241 21.85 14.42 39.67
N ASP A 242 21.06 13.62 40.39
CA ASP A 242 20.30 12.49 39.82
C ASP A 242 19.28 12.94 38.76
N LYS A 243 18.56 14.05 38.99
CA LYS A 243 17.60 14.62 38.03
C LYS A 243 18.31 15.18 36.79
N GLN A 244 19.47 15.79 36.96
CA GLN A 244 20.28 16.27 35.83
C GLN A 244 20.86 15.11 35.03
N ALA A 245 21.42 14.08 35.68
CA ALA A 245 21.89 12.88 35.03
C ALA A 245 20.78 12.15 34.26
N ALA A 246 19.58 12.05 34.82
CA ALA A 246 18.41 11.49 34.14
C ALA A 246 17.99 12.33 32.92
N TYR A 247 18.03 13.66 33.01
CA TYR A 247 17.75 14.55 31.89
C TYR A 247 18.79 14.41 30.77
N GLU A 248 20.08 14.35 31.10
CA GLU A 248 21.15 14.13 30.12
C GLU A 248 21.03 12.77 29.42
N ALA A 249 20.70 11.72 30.18
CA ALA A 249 20.44 10.40 29.62
C ALA A 249 19.22 10.41 28.69
N ALA A 250 18.13 11.07 29.08
CA ALA A 250 16.94 11.25 28.26
C ALA A 250 17.24 12.08 26.99
N LEU A 251 18.10 13.10 27.08
CA LEU A 251 18.49 13.91 25.95
C LEU A 251 19.32 13.11 24.93
N LYS A 252 20.30 12.32 25.41
CA LYS A 252 21.08 11.41 24.57
C LYS A 252 20.18 10.38 23.88
N GLN A 253 19.20 9.84 24.61
CA GLN A 253 18.22 8.91 24.05
C GLN A 253 17.36 9.57 22.98
N TYR A 254 16.85 10.78 23.26
CA TYR A 254 16.09 11.57 22.29
C TYR A 254 16.89 11.86 21.01
N GLU A 255 18.15 12.26 21.13
CA GLU A 255 19.01 12.52 19.97
C GLU A 255 19.22 11.27 19.12
N ARG A 256 19.45 10.11 19.77
CA ARG A 256 19.57 8.82 19.08
C ARG A 256 18.28 8.46 18.34
N ASP A 257 17.14 8.55 19.02
CA ASP A 257 15.85 8.16 18.46
C ASP A 257 15.44 9.11 17.33
N LEU A 258 15.80 10.39 17.43
CA LEU A 258 15.56 11.39 16.39
C LEU A 258 16.38 11.09 15.12
N GLU A 259 17.66 10.75 15.26
CA GLU A 259 18.50 10.37 14.11
C GLU A 259 18.05 9.05 13.48
N GLU A 260 17.64 8.07 14.29
CA GLU A 260 17.04 6.82 13.80
C GLU A 260 15.74 7.09 13.02
N HIS A 261 14.87 7.95 13.56
CA HIS A 261 13.62 8.34 12.91
C HIS A 261 13.88 9.04 11.56
N LYS A 262 14.80 10.02 11.53
CA LYS A 262 15.21 10.68 10.26
C LYS A 262 15.74 9.69 9.24
N THR A 263 16.60 8.76 9.66
CA THR A 263 17.16 7.73 8.78
C THR A 263 16.05 6.88 8.17
N LYS A 264 15.08 6.43 8.98
CA LYS A 264 13.91 5.67 8.49
C LYS A 264 13.09 6.46 7.48
N LEU A 265 12.86 7.76 7.71
CA LEU A 265 12.14 8.61 6.76
C LEU A 265 12.88 8.72 5.42
N GLU A 266 14.20 8.89 5.44
CA GLU A 266 15.02 8.97 4.22
C GLU A 266 15.06 7.65 3.46
N GLU A 267 15.25 6.54 4.15
CA GLU A 267 15.25 5.19 3.57
C GLU A 267 13.88 4.85 2.95
N ALA A 268 12.79 5.17 3.65
CA ALA A 268 11.44 4.94 3.16
C ALA A 268 11.15 5.75 1.89
N ARG A 269 11.54 7.03 1.85
CA ARG A 269 11.40 7.87 0.65
C ARG A 269 12.19 7.31 -0.52
N LYS A 270 13.45 6.92 -0.29
CA LYS A 270 14.29 6.31 -1.30
C LYS A 270 13.69 5.01 -1.84
N LEU A 271 13.13 4.19 -0.96
CA LEU A 271 12.47 2.94 -1.36
C LEU A 271 11.21 3.22 -2.19
N VAL A 272 10.40 4.21 -1.81
CA VAL A 272 9.23 4.64 -2.59
C VAL A 272 9.65 5.12 -3.98
N ASP A 273 10.71 5.92 -4.10
CA ASP A 273 11.23 6.38 -5.38
C ASP A 273 11.70 5.20 -6.25
N GLN A 274 12.47 4.26 -5.67
CA GLN A 274 12.94 3.07 -6.36
C GLN A 274 11.79 2.17 -6.87
N LEU A 275 10.75 2.00 -6.05
CA LEU A 275 9.57 1.22 -6.42
C LEU A 275 8.74 1.95 -7.49
N ASN A 276 8.58 3.26 -7.39
CA ASN A 276 7.88 4.04 -8.41
C ASN A 276 8.63 4.02 -9.75
N ASP A 277 9.96 4.09 -9.75
CA ASP A 277 10.77 3.93 -10.96
C ASP A 277 10.58 2.52 -11.56
N ARG A 278 10.55 1.49 -10.71
CA ARG A 278 10.30 0.10 -11.12
C ARG A 278 8.92 -0.08 -11.76
N PHE A 279 7.91 0.60 -11.23
CA PHE A 279 6.54 0.55 -11.74
C PHE A 279 6.25 1.62 -12.80
N ALA A 280 7.20 2.50 -13.13
CA ALA A 280 6.95 3.68 -13.96
C ALA A 280 6.48 3.31 -15.36
N ASP A 281 7.10 2.32 -15.96
CA ASP A 281 6.93 2.01 -17.38
C ASP A 281 5.94 0.88 -17.64
N TRP A 282 5.49 0.17 -16.60
CA TRP A 282 4.78 -1.10 -16.78
C TRP A 282 3.49 -1.20 -15.97
N TYR A 283 2.48 -1.84 -16.56
CA TYR A 283 1.37 -2.43 -15.83
C TYR A 283 1.31 -3.93 -16.11
N TYR A 284 0.59 -4.65 -15.26
CA TYR A 284 0.79 -6.08 -15.06
C TYR A 284 -0.49 -6.87 -15.34
N VAL A 285 -0.31 -8.18 -15.48
CA VAL A 285 -1.39 -9.17 -15.53
C VAL A 285 -1.16 -10.18 -14.44
N ILE A 286 -2.21 -10.46 -13.66
CA ILE A 286 -2.23 -11.46 -12.60
C ILE A 286 -3.30 -12.51 -12.90
N ASP A 287 -3.17 -13.70 -12.30
CA ASP A 287 -4.22 -14.70 -12.39
C ASP A 287 -5.46 -14.26 -11.59
N ALA A 288 -6.66 -14.65 -12.04
CA ALA A 288 -7.91 -14.27 -11.39
C ALA A 288 -7.99 -14.78 -9.93
N ALA A 289 -7.38 -15.93 -9.61
CA ALA A 289 -7.40 -16.47 -8.26
C ALA A 289 -6.53 -15.68 -7.27
N SER A 290 -5.50 -14.97 -7.75
CA SER A 290 -4.76 -14.00 -6.94
C SER A 290 -5.63 -12.78 -6.61
N PHE A 291 -6.41 -12.28 -7.57
CA PHE A 291 -7.39 -11.23 -7.30
C PHE A 291 -8.44 -11.66 -6.26
N ASP A 292 -9.05 -12.85 -6.42
CA ASP A 292 -10.09 -13.34 -5.49
C ASP A 292 -9.58 -13.53 -4.05
N ARG A 293 -8.26 -13.68 -3.88
CA ARG A 293 -7.60 -13.75 -2.56
C ARG A 293 -7.30 -12.38 -1.96
N LEU A 294 -7.11 -11.36 -2.80
CA LEU A 294 -6.73 -10.00 -2.41
C LEU A 294 -7.94 -9.08 -2.25
N ASN A 295 -8.95 -9.20 -3.10
CA ASN A 295 -10.14 -8.35 -3.10
C ASN A 295 -11.25 -8.95 -2.23
N LYS A 296 -10.97 -9.13 -0.93
CA LYS A 296 -11.93 -9.70 0.03
C LYS A 296 -12.96 -8.67 0.47
N GLY A 297 -14.23 -9.01 0.35
CA GLY A 297 -15.31 -8.24 0.95
C GLY A 297 -15.47 -8.53 2.43
N ARG A 298 -16.28 -7.72 3.12
CA ARG A 298 -16.60 -7.97 4.54
C ARG A 298 -17.13 -9.38 4.79
N ALA A 299 -18.04 -9.86 3.95
CA ALA A 299 -18.67 -11.18 4.10
C ALA A 299 -17.67 -12.34 4.01
N ASP A 300 -16.52 -12.13 3.35
CA ASP A 300 -15.46 -13.13 3.29
C ASP A 300 -14.64 -13.16 4.58
N LEU A 301 -14.62 -12.06 5.34
CA LEU A 301 -13.72 -11.85 6.47
C LEU A 301 -14.38 -12.02 7.84
N VAL A 302 -15.71 -12.00 7.93
CA VAL A 302 -16.47 -12.26 9.17
C VAL A 302 -17.55 -13.31 8.99
#